data_AF-A0A183ERC6-F1
#
_entry.id   AF-A0A183ERC6-F1
#
_cell.length_a   1.000
_cell.length_b   1.000
_cell.length_c   1.000
_cell.angle_alpha   90.00
_cell.angle_beta   90.00
_cell.angle_gamma   90.00
#
_symmetry.space_group_name_H-M   'P 1'
#
loop_
_entity.id
_entity.type
_entity.pdbx_description
1 polymer ?
#
loop_
_entity_poly.entity_id
_entity_poly.type
_entity_poly.pdbx_seq_one_letter_code
_entity_poly.pdbx_strand_id
1 'polypeptide(L)'
;LGAFFILSYLLKFVEPHVYPFGWLKLLAPVAVIRWLLAYETFTNTAMCTIFSISVVTAIVAFIFFGSQMFYTLNGYTMYDYHTLCRQFELHGDGETYSERLHMIFGHYWLVNFVFPLLCCPNQLTADVARNLFSAYSKDM
;
A
#
# COMPACT_ATOMS: atom_id res chain seq x y z
N LEU A 1 11.51 5.21 9.25
CA LEU A 1 12.77 5.65 9.90
C LEU A 1 13.79 6.22 8.91
N GLY A 2 14.20 5.49 7.85
CA GLY A 2 15.20 5.99 6.90
C GLY A 2 14.87 7.35 6.27
N ALA A 3 13.65 7.52 5.74
CA ALA A 3 13.19 8.79 5.16
C ALA A 3 13.22 9.97 6.17
N PHE A 4 13.04 9.71 7.46
CA PHE A 4 13.09 10.74 8.50
C PHE A 4 14.53 11.25 8.73
N PHE A 5 15.52 10.37 8.72
CA PHE A 5 16.92 10.77 8.81
C PHE A 5 17.37 11.54 7.57
N ILE A 6 16.93 11.12 6.39
CA ILE A 6 17.22 11.84 5.14
C ILE A 6 16.56 13.23 5.17
N LEU A 7 15.31 13.34 5.61
CA LEU A 7 14.64 14.63 5.79
C LEU A 7 15.40 15.53 6.78
N SER A 8 15.81 14.99 7.93
CA SER A 8 16.58 15.74 8.93
C SER A 8 17.92 16.24 8.39
N TYR A 9 18.59 15.42 7.57
CA TYR A 9 19.79 15.82 6.84
C TYR A 9 19.50 16.96 5.86
N LEU A 10 18.47 16.83 5.01
CA LEU A 10 18.12 17.84 4.00
C LEU A 10 17.71 19.18 4.63
N LEU A 11 16.96 19.15 5.74
CA LEU A 11 16.59 20.36 6.48
C LEU A 11 17.79 21.03 7.13
N LYS A 12 18.81 20.26 7.54
CA LYS A 12 20.00 20.83 8.17
C LYS A 12 21.00 21.40 7.14
N PHE A 13 21.16 20.74 6.00
CA PHE A 13 22.27 21.03 5.07
C PHE A 13 21.85 21.62 3.73
N VAL A 14 20.60 21.44 3.29
CA VAL A 14 20.12 21.91 1.98
C VAL A 14 19.22 23.14 2.14
N GLU A 15 18.19 23.06 2.98
CA GLU A 15 17.27 24.19 3.19
C GLU A 15 16.68 24.18 4.61
N PRO A 16 17.23 24.97 5.54
CA PRO A 16 16.67 25.11 6.88
C PRO A 16 15.39 25.94 6.92
N HIS A 17 15.14 26.79 5.92
CA HIS A 17 13.95 27.64 5.86
C HIS A 17 12.92 27.07 4.89
N VAL A 18 12.11 26.14 5.38
CA VAL A 18 11.09 25.44 4.58
C VAL A 18 9.95 26.38 4.14
N TYR A 19 9.62 27.37 4.97
CA TYR A 19 8.53 28.31 4.71
C TYR A 19 9.03 29.58 4.01
N PRO A 20 8.31 30.13 3.02
CA PRO A 20 7.05 29.63 2.45
C PRO A 20 7.20 28.60 1.31
N PHE A 21 8.33 28.61 0.60
CA PHE A 21 8.53 27.80 -0.60
C PHE A 21 9.83 26.99 -0.62
N GLY A 22 10.54 26.91 0.51
CA GLY A 22 11.79 26.14 0.63
C GLY A 22 11.60 24.64 0.39
N TRP A 23 10.40 24.11 0.66
CA TRP A 23 10.04 22.72 0.38
C TRP A 23 10.15 22.35 -1.11
N LEU A 24 10.02 23.30 -2.05
CA LEU A 24 10.18 23.03 -3.48
C LEU A 24 11.58 22.52 -3.80
N LYS A 25 12.60 22.96 -3.06
CA LYS A 25 13.99 22.52 -3.21
C LYS A 25 14.19 21.05 -2.80
N LEU A 26 13.24 20.47 -2.07
CA LEU A 26 13.24 19.06 -1.65
C LEU A 26 12.59 18.14 -2.69
N LEU A 27 12.01 18.68 -3.76
CA LEU A 27 11.48 17.90 -4.86
C LEU A 27 12.63 17.43 -5.76
N ALA A 28 12.67 16.13 -6.06
CA ALA A 28 13.63 15.53 -6.98
C ALA A 28 13.86 16.32 -8.28
N PRO A 29 12.83 16.73 -9.06
CA PRO A 29 13.07 17.48 -10.30
C PRO A 29 13.79 18.81 -10.06
N VAL A 30 13.46 19.52 -8.98
CA VAL A 30 14.09 20.80 -8.62
C VAL A 30 15.54 20.58 -8.18
N ALA A 31 15.80 19.55 -7.38
CA ALA A 31 17.15 19.20 -6.95
C ALA A 31 18.06 18.77 -8.12
N VAL A 32 17.51 18.05 -9.10
CA VAL A 32 18.23 17.66 -10.32
C VAL A 32 18.55 18.90 -11.17
N ILE A 33 17.59 19.82 -11.36
CA ILE A 33 17.84 21.08 -12.08
C ILE A 33 18.94 21.90 -11.39
N ARG A 34 18.90 22.02 -10.06
CA ARG A 34 19.92 22.75 -9.28
C ARG A 34 21.31 22.12 -9.41
N TRP A 35 21.39 20.80 -9.48
CA TRP A 35 22.64 20.08 -9.71
C TRP A 35 23.17 20.29 -11.14
N LEU A 36 22.32 20.21 -12.15
CA LEU A 36 22.69 20.46 -13.55
C LEU A 36 23.23 21.89 -13.77
N LEU A 37 22.72 22.86 -13.00
CA LEU A 37 23.17 24.24 -12.98
C LEU A 37 24.35 24.51 -12.02
N ALA A 38 24.95 23.45 -11.44
CA ALA A 38 26.07 23.52 -10.51
C ALA A 38 25.81 24.30 -9.20
N TYR A 39 24.56 24.49 -8.80
CA TYR A 39 24.18 25.13 -7.53
C TYR A 39 24.18 24.17 -6.33
N GLU A 40 24.29 22.85 -6.56
CA GLU A 40 24.21 21.81 -5.53
C GLU A 40 25.20 20.69 -5.78
N THR A 41 25.57 19.98 -4.71
CA THR A 41 26.44 18.80 -4.80
C THR A 41 25.65 17.55 -5.20
N PHE A 42 26.32 16.61 -5.87
CA PHE A 42 25.71 15.34 -6.27
C PHE A 42 25.09 14.58 -5.07
N THR A 43 25.78 14.56 -3.93
CA THR A 43 25.31 13.86 -2.71
C THR A 43 23.99 14.45 -2.19
N ASN A 44 23.86 15.78 -2.16
CA ASN A 44 22.62 16.44 -1.74
C ASN A 44 21.46 16.10 -2.68
N THR A 45 21.70 16.12 -3.99
CA THR A 45 20.71 15.77 -5.01
C THR A 45 20.31 14.31 -4.95
N ALA A 46 21.26 13.39 -4.72
CA ALA A 46 20.98 11.97 -4.53
C ALA A 46 20.09 11.73 -3.29
N MET A 47 20.44 12.34 -2.15
CA MET A 47 19.62 12.24 -0.92
C MET A 47 18.21 12.81 -1.12
N CYS A 48 18.09 13.94 -1.80
CA CYS A 48 16.81 14.57 -2.13
C CYS A 48 15.93 13.68 -3.04
N THR A 49 16.57 12.99 -3.99
CA THR A 49 15.89 12.08 -4.92
C THR A 49 15.41 10.83 -4.20
N ILE A 50 16.25 10.22 -3.36
CA ILE A 50 15.89 9.06 -2.54
C ILE A 50 14.74 9.41 -1.58
N PHE A 51 14.77 10.59 -0.98
CA PHE A 51 13.68 11.09 -0.15
C PHE A 51 12.37 11.19 -0.93
N SER A 52 12.40 11.85 -2.11
CA SER A 52 11.21 12.01 -2.95
C SER A 52 10.62 10.66 -3.37
N ILE A 53 11.47 9.71 -3.80
CA ILE A 53 11.03 8.35 -4.14
C ILE A 53 10.39 7.69 -2.94
N SER A 54 11.00 7.79 -1.75
CA SER A 54 10.47 7.19 -0.52
C SER A 54 9.11 7.74 -0.14
N VAL A 55 8.87 9.05 -0.33
CA VAL A 55 7.57 9.69 -0.07
C VAL A 55 6.53 9.19 -1.06
N VAL A 56 6.84 9.18 -2.36
CA VAL A 56 5.91 8.71 -3.41
C VAL A 56 5.57 7.24 -3.20
N THR A 57 6.57 6.38 -2.95
CA THR A 57 6.32 4.95 -2.72
C THR A 57 5.53 4.71 -1.45
N ALA A 58 5.72 5.50 -0.38
CA ALA A 58 4.90 5.40 0.83
C ALA A 58 3.43 5.78 0.57
N ILE A 59 3.18 6.86 -0.18
CA ILE A 59 1.81 7.27 -0.57
C ILE A 59 1.15 6.18 -1.41
N VAL A 60 1.85 5.68 -2.43
CA VAL A 60 1.35 4.61 -3.29
C VAL A 60 1.09 3.35 -2.47
N ALA A 61 2.02 2.92 -1.63
CA ALA A 61 1.85 1.75 -0.77
C ALA A 61 0.64 1.90 0.17
N PHE A 62 0.39 3.10 0.71
CA PHE A 62 -0.78 3.36 1.54
C PHE A 62 -2.09 3.25 0.77
N ILE A 63 -2.15 3.78 -0.46
CA ILE A 63 -3.32 3.65 -1.34
C ILE A 63 -3.59 2.17 -1.67
N PHE A 64 -2.55 1.43 -2.05
CA PHE A 64 -2.65 -0.01 -2.33
C PHE A 64 -3.05 -0.81 -1.09
N PHE A 65 -2.50 -0.49 0.07
CA PHE A 65 -2.90 -1.14 1.32
C PHE A 65 -4.38 -0.87 1.64
N GLY A 66 -4.82 0.38 1.52
CA GLY A 66 -6.21 0.76 1.75
C GLY A 66 -7.19 0.08 0.77
N SER A 67 -6.83 -0.02 -0.51
CA SER A 67 -7.67 -0.69 -1.50
C SER A 67 -7.75 -2.21 -1.24
N GLN A 68 -6.64 -2.87 -0.91
CA GLN A 68 -6.64 -4.29 -0.58
C GLN A 68 -7.43 -4.58 0.71
N MET A 69 -7.33 -3.71 1.71
CA MET A 69 -8.13 -3.80 2.93
C MET A 69 -9.62 -3.62 2.63
N PHE A 70 -9.97 -2.67 1.75
CA PHE A 70 -11.35 -2.47 1.30
C PHE A 70 -11.92 -3.72 0.61
N TYR A 71 -11.18 -4.33 -0.31
CA TYR A 71 -11.62 -5.57 -0.98
C TYR A 71 -11.79 -6.73 0.02
N THR A 72 -10.81 -6.90 0.90
CA THR A 72 -10.83 -7.91 1.97
C THR A 72 -12.05 -7.76 2.88
N LEU A 73 -12.31 -6.55 3.38
CA LEU A 73 -13.41 -6.31 4.31
C LEU A 73 -14.77 -6.44 3.63
N ASN A 74 -14.87 -6.25 2.31
CA ASN A 74 -16.10 -6.47 1.56
C ASN A 74 -16.28 -7.91 1.06
N GLY A 75 -15.25 -8.77 1.19
CA GLY A 75 -15.32 -10.17 0.79
C GLY A 75 -15.28 -10.38 -0.73
N TYR A 76 -14.61 -9.48 -1.46
CA TYR A 76 -14.45 -9.57 -2.92
C TYR A 76 -12.98 -9.58 -3.31
N THR A 77 -12.63 -10.24 -4.41
CA THR A 77 -11.33 -10.03 -5.02
C THR A 77 -11.35 -8.77 -5.90
N MET A 78 -10.16 -8.21 -6.19
CA MET A 78 -10.05 -7.09 -7.14
C MET A 78 -10.60 -7.48 -8.52
N TYR A 79 -10.46 -8.75 -8.93
CA TYR A 79 -10.99 -9.24 -10.19
C TYR A 79 -12.52 -9.22 -10.19
N ASP A 80 -13.15 -9.77 -9.15
CA ASP A 80 -14.61 -9.83 -9.03
C ASP A 80 -15.22 -8.43 -9.07
N TYR A 81 -14.62 -7.48 -8.34
CA TYR A 81 -15.10 -6.10 -8.27
C TYR A 81 -15.10 -5.38 -9.63
N HIS A 82 -14.12 -5.66 -10.50
CA HIS A 82 -13.97 -4.95 -11.79
C HIS A 82 -14.57 -5.71 -12.97
N THR A 83 -14.62 -7.05 -12.93
CA THR A 83 -15.11 -7.88 -14.03
C THR A 83 -16.62 -8.13 -13.92
N LEU A 84 -17.15 -8.29 -12.71
CA LEU A 84 -18.57 -8.55 -12.50
C LEU A 84 -19.31 -7.20 -12.39
N CYS A 85 -19.68 -6.62 -13.54
CA CYS A 85 -20.51 -5.41 -13.66
C CYS A 85 -21.90 -5.49 -12.97
N ARG A 86 -22.25 -6.60 -12.31
CA ARG A 86 -23.49 -6.77 -11.53
C ARG A 86 -23.17 -6.76 -10.04
N GLN A 87 -22.94 -5.57 -9.49
CA GLN A 87 -22.80 -5.34 -8.04
C GLN A 87 -23.97 -5.88 -7.20
N PHE A 88 -25.13 -6.16 -7.83
CA PHE A 88 -26.34 -6.68 -7.16
C PHE A 88 -26.40 -8.21 -6.99
N GLU A 89 -25.56 -8.99 -7.68
CA GLU A 89 -25.49 -10.47 -7.54
C GLU A 89 -24.22 -10.93 -6.79
N LEU A 90 -23.31 -10.02 -6.48
CA LEU A 90 -22.10 -10.29 -5.70
C LEU A 90 -22.47 -10.44 -4.23
N HIS A 91 -22.58 -11.69 -3.78
CA HIS A 91 -22.63 -12.01 -2.36
C HIS A 91 -21.19 -12.09 -1.86
N GLY A 92 -20.79 -11.13 -1.03
CA GLY A 92 -19.43 -11.10 -0.47
C GLY A 92 -19.18 -12.29 0.44
N ASP A 93 -17.99 -12.88 0.35
CA ASP A 93 -17.64 -14.04 1.16
C ASP A 93 -17.60 -13.65 2.65
N GLY A 94 -18.24 -14.46 3.50
CA GLY A 94 -18.36 -14.25 4.95
C GLY A 94 -19.42 -13.20 5.33
N GLU A 95 -20.13 -13.45 6.43
CA GLU A 95 -21.24 -12.60 6.90
C GLU A 95 -20.72 -11.42 7.73
N THR A 96 -19.60 -11.62 8.45
CA THR A 96 -19.01 -10.60 9.33
C THR A 96 -17.58 -10.24 8.94
N TYR A 97 -17.14 -9.02 9.31
CA TYR A 97 -15.74 -8.59 9.09
C TYR A 97 -14.72 -9.51 9.78
N SER A 98 -15.07 -10.09 10.94
CA SER A 98 -14.18 -11.01 11.64
C SER A 98 -13.99 -12.30 10.84
N GLU A 99 -15.06 -12.89 10.32
CA GLU A 99 -14.98 -14.08 9.46
C GLU A 99 -14.12 -13.82 8.23
N ARG A 100 -14.29 -12.66 7.58
CA ARG A 100 -13.48 -12.24 6.42
C ARG A 100 -11.99 -12.21 6.72
N LEU A 101 -11.62 -11.66 7.88
CA LEU A 101 -10.23 -11.61 8.32
C LEU A 101 -9.70 -12.99 8.73
N HIS A 102 -10.52 -13.83 9.35
CA HIS A 102 -10.16 -15.21 9.68
C HIS A 102 -9.95 -16.09 8.43
N MET A 103 -10.64 -15.80 7.34
CA MET A 103 -10.44 -16.50 6.07
C MET A 103 -9.09 -16.20 5.44
N ILE A 104 -8.64 -14.95 5.51
CA ILE A 104 -7.39 -14.50 4.85
C ILE A 104 -6.18 -14.70 5.75
N PHE A 105 -6.32 -14.41 7.04
CA PHE A 105 -5.23 -14.43 8.01
C PHE A 105 -5.34 -15.58 9.03
N GLY A 106 -6.32 -16.47 8.92
CA GLY A 106 -6.47 -17.64 9.79
C GLY A 106 -7.01 -17.32 11.20
N HIS A 107 -6.90 -18.30 12.10
CA HIS A 107 -7.48 -18.19 13.46
C HIS A 107 -6.91 -17.02 14.27
N TYR A 108 -5.59 -16.79 14.21
CA TYR A 108 -4.93 -15.68 14.89
C TYR A 108 -4.74 -14.49 13.96
N TRP A 109 -5.83 -14.01 13.36
CA TRP A 109 -5.77 -13.03 12.28
C TRP A 109 -5.00 -11.76 12.64
N LEU A 110 -5.15 -11.25 13.87
CA LEU A 110 -4.42 -10.05 14.35
C LEU A 110 -2.90 -10.26 14.36
N VAL A 111 -2.45 -11.46 14.75
CA VAL A 111 -1.03 -11.78 14.80
C VAL A 111 -0.51 -11.98 13.38
N ASN A 112 -1.25 -12.73 12.56
CA ASN A 112 -0.90 -12.99 11.16
C ASN A 112 -0.91 -11.74 10.27
N PHE A 113 -1.69 -10.74 10.64
CA PHE A 113 -1.70 -9.44 9.98
C PHE A 113 -0.39 -8.65 10.20
N VAL A 114 0.22 -8.76 11.38
CA VAL A 114 1.48 -8.06 11.71
C VAL A 114 2.70 -8.90 11.37
N PHE A 115 2.64 -10.20 11.66
CA PHE A 115 3.71 -11.18 11.42
C PHE A 115 3.12 -12.43 10.76
N PRO A 116 3.43 -12.72 9.49
CA PRO A 116 2.85 -13.88 8.82
C PRO A 116 3.39 -15.18 9.43
N LEU A 117 2.56 -15.89 10.23
CA LEU A 117 2.88 -17.22 10.75
C LEU A 117 2.53 -18.26 9.68
N LEU A 118 3.54 -18.77 8.99
CA LEU A 118 3.39 -19.79 7.94
C LEU A 118 2.83 -21.14 8.44
N CYS A 119 2.73 -21.33 9.76
CA CYS A 119 2.38 -22.61 10.37
C CYS A 119 0.89 -22.77 10.69
N CYS A 120 0.08 -21.72 10.62
CA CYS A 120 -1.34 -21.77 10.93
C CYS A 120 -2.16 -21.66 9.65
N PRO A 121 -2.86 -22.72 9.20
CA PRO A 121 -3.62 -22.68 7.97
C PRO A 121 -4.82 -21.74 8.05
N ASN A 122 -5.20 -21.19 6.90
CA ASN A 122 -6.38 -20.36 6.74
C ASN A 122 -7.65 -21.17 6.97
N GLN A 123 -8.67 -20.54 7.57
CA GLN A 123 -9.97 -21.18 7.80
C GLN A 123 -10.87 -20.95 6.59
N LEU A 124 -11.16 -22.01 5.82
CA LEU A 124 -12.08 -21.95 4.70
C LEU A 124 -13.45 -22.47 5.14
N THR A 125 -14.45 -21.59 5.23
CA THR A 125 -15.82 -21.99 5.57
C THR A 125 -16.47 -22.71 4.37
N ALA A 126 -17.37 -23.67 4.64
CA ALA A 126 -18.00 -24.49 3.60
C ALA A 126 -18.81 -23.67 2.57
N ASP A 127 -19.47 -22.59 3.00
CA ASP A 127 -20.22 -21.69 2.12
C ASP A 127 -19.30 -20.90 1.17
N VAL A 128 -18.11 -20.54 1.66
CA VAL A 128 -17.10 -19.80 0.90
C VAL A 128 -16.42 -20.71 -0.12
N ALA A 129 -16.11 -21.95 0.26
CA ALA A 129 -15.67 -22.98 -0.68
C ALA A 129 -16.70 -23.17 -1.80
N ARG A 130 -18.00 -23.17 -1.45
CA ARG A 130 -19.08 -23.32 -2.41
C ARG A 130 -19.17 -22.14 -3.39
N ASN A 131 -18.99 -20.90 -2.94
CA ASN A 131 -18.94 -19.73 -3.82
C ASN A 131 -17.75 -19.77 -4.78
N LEU A 132 -16.55 -20.07 -4.26
CA LEU A 132 -15.32 -20.20 -5.04
C LEU A 132 -15.42 -21.28 -6.13
N PHE A 133 -15.92 -22.48 -5.79
CA PHE A 133 -16.04 -23.57 -6.76
C PHE A 133 -17.29 -23.44 -7.66
N SER A 134 -18.35 -22.77 -7.19
CA SER A 134 -19.53 -22.48 -8.01
C SER A 134 -19.24 -21.47 -9.11
N ALA A 135 -18.46 -20.42 -8.83
CA ALA A 135 -18.04 -19.45 -9.85
C ALA A 135 -17.26 -20.14 -10.97
N TYR A 136 -16.34 -21.03 -10.60
CA TYR A 136 -15.54 -21.83 -11.55
C TYR A 136 -16.39 -22.73 -12.47
N SER A 137 -17.51 -23.27 -11.96
CA SER A 137 -18.43 -24.11 -12.76
C SER A 137 -19.29 -23.33 -13.75
N LYS A 138 -19.41 -21.99 -13.60
CA LYS A 138 -20.21 -21.14 -14.49
C LYS A 138 -19.43 -20.63 -15.70
N ASP A 139 -18.10 -20.68 -15.63
CA ASP A 139 -17.17 -20.23 -16.68
C ASP A 139 -16.60 -21.39 -17.54
N MET A 140 -17.04 -22.64 -17.29
CA MET A 140 -16.80 -23.82 -18.14
C MET A 140 -18.06 -24.23 -18.90
#